data_AF-A0A7S3TUH3-F1
#
_entry.id   AF-A0A7S3TUH3-F1
#
_cell.length_a   1.000
_cell.length_b   1.000
_cell.length_c   1.000
_cell.angle_alpha   90.00
_cell.angle_beta   90.00
_cell.angle_gamma   90.00
#
_symmetry.space_group_name_H-M   'P 1'
#
loop_
_entity.id
_entity.type
_entity.pdbx_description
1 polymer ?
#
loop_
_entity_poly.entity_id
_entity_poly.type
_entity_poly.pdbx_seq_one_letter_code
_entity_poly.pdbx_strand_id
1 'polypeptide(L)'
;RCFTDGCVSMDGTPLPLLLWDVYGIAAITIYVICTMLVIFGIFNLIAAIFVENTLENSKLDEDRRQHLRSHKYNLCAMKLQKLMTRICYSELDTDGNLKPKKPVIPPAGGILTSFYAEGGQMDL
;
A
#
# COMPACT_ATOMS: atom_id res chain seq x y z
N ARG A 1 -11.55 11.09 34.97
CA ARG A 1 -11.36 11.04 33.51
C ARG A 1 -11.86 12.37 32.95
N CYS A 2 -10.96 13.32 32.69
CA CYS A 2 -11.27 14.61 32.07
C CYS A 2 -10.25 14.79 30.95
N PHE A 3 -10.71 14.82 29.71
CA PHE A 3 -9.82 14.87 28.55
C PHE A 3 -9.74 16.28 27.94
N THR A 4 -10.82 17.05 27.93
CA THR A 4 -10.78 18.40 27.32
C THR A 4 -11.64 19.47 28.00
N ASP A 5 -12.55 19.12 28.91
CA ASP A 5 -13.17 20.09 29.81
C ASP A 5 -13.78 19.39 31.02
N GLY A 6 -13.76 20.01 32.20
CA GLY A 6 -14.63 19.60 33.31
C GLY A 6 -14.02 18.94 34.55
N CYS A 7 -12.69 18.89 34.74
CA CYS A 7 -12.14 18.61 36.09
C CYS A 7 -11.97 19.93 36.83
N VAL A 8 -13.11 20.43 37.26
CA VAL A 8 -13.27 21.60 38.12
C VAL A 8 -12.81 21.28 39.54
N SER A 9 -12.33 22.31 40.26
CA SER A 9 -11.85 22.24 41.64
C SER A 9 -12.83 21.50 42.57
N MET A 10 -12.47 21.20 43.83
CA MET A 10 -13.34 20.45 44.77
C MET A 10 -14.77 21.02 44.89
N ASP A 11 -14.98 22.30 44.54
CA ASP A 11 -16.26 23.03 44.55
C ASP A 11 -17.06 23.03 43.23
N GLY A 12 -16.60 22.34 42.18
CA GLY A 12 -17.36 22.21 40.92
C GLY A 12 -17.37 23.46 40.02
N THR A 13 -16.61 24.50 40.35
CA THR A 13 -16.57 25.75 39.57
C THR A 13 -15.70 25.65 38.31
N PRO A 14 -16.19 26.09 37.14
CA PRO A 14 -15.47 26.05 35.87
C PRO A 14 -14.12 26.77 35.97
N LEU A 15 -13.03 26.07 35.62
CA LEU A 15 -11.65 26.57 35.65
C LEU A 15 -11.48 27.94 34.96
N PRO A 16 -12.12 28.22 33.80
CA PRO A 16 -12.02 29.52 33.15
C PRO A 16 -12.59 30.67 33.99
N LEU A 17 -13.61 30.40 34.82
CA LEU A 17 -14.28 31.39 35.66
C LEU A 17 -13.40 31.74 36.88
N LEU A 18 -12.73 30.75 37.47
CA LEU A 18 -11.75 30.97 38.53
C LEU A 18 -10.51 31.72 38.01
N LEU A 19 -10.08 31.41 36.77
CA LEU A 19 -8.95 32.08 36.14
C LEU A 19 -9.26 33.55 35.80
N TRP A 20 -10.52 33.86 35.47
CA TRP A 20 -10.98 35.24 35.26
C TRP A 20 -10.84 36.08 36.52
N ASP A 21 -11.29 35.53 37.65
CA ASP A 21 -11.36 36.26 38.92
C ASP A 21 -9.97 36.57 39.51
N VAL A 22 -9.02 35.63 39.36
CA VAL A 22 -7.69 35.75 39.98
C VAL A 22 -6.65 36.40 39.06
N TYR A 23 -6.67 36.11 37.76
CA TYR A 23 -5.61 36.50 36.82
C TYR A 23 -6.05 37.46 35.71
N GLY A 24 -7.36 37.69 35.57
CA GLY A 24 -7.91 38.58 34.55
C GLY A 24 -7.73 38.10 33.11
N ILE A 25 -8.03 38.99 32.16
CA ILE A 25 -8.26 38.68 30.74
C ILE A 25 -7.06 38.03 30.03
N ALA A 26 -5.84 38.37 30.44
CA ALA A 26 -4.63 37.84 29.81
C ALA A 26 -4.49 36.32 29.98
N ALA A 27 -4.78 35.79 31.16
CA ALA A 27 -4.69 34.35 31.42
C ALA A 27 -5.76 33.55 30.66
N ILE A 28 -6.95 34.11 30.49
CA ILE A 28 -8.02 33.49 29.68
C ILE A 28 -7.65 33.45 28.22
N THR A 29 -7.07 34.54 27.69
CA THR A 29 -6.62 34.58 26.30
C THR A 29 -5.59 33.48 26.04
N ILE A 30 -4.62 33.30 26.95
CA ILE A 30 -3.64 32.22 26.86
C ILE A 30 -4.31 30.85 26.97
N TYR A 31 -5.25 30.67 27.90
CA TYR A 31 -5.99 29.41 28.06
C TYR A 31 -6.77 29.03 26.79
N VAL A 32 -7.44 30.00 26.15
CA VAL A 32 -8.18 29.79 24.90
C VAL A 32 -7.23 29.44 23.76
N ILE A 33 -6.11 30.14 23.62
CA ILE A 33 -5.10 29.85 22.59
C ILE A 33 -4.53 28.44 22.78
N CYS A 34 -4.14 28.07 24.01
CA CYS A 34 -3.65 26.73 24.32
C CYS A 34 -4.70 25.66 24.00
N THR A 35 -5.95 25.89 24.38
CA THR A 35 -7.05 24.96 24.10
C THR A 35 -7.28 24.81 22.60
N MET A 36 -7.24 25.90 21.84
CA MET A 36 -7.31 25.84 20.37
C MET A 36 -6.16 25.05 19.77
N LEU A 37 -4.92 25.31 20.20
CA LEU A 37 -3.74 24.57 19.73
C LEU A 37 -3.84 23.07 20.03
N VAL A 38 -4.31 22.70 21.22
CA VAL A 38 -4.54 21.30 21.60
C VAL A 38 -5.60 20.66 20.71
N ILE A 39 -6.73 21.34 20.51
CA ILE A 39 -7.82 20.84 19.67
C ILE A 39 -7.34 20.66 18.22
N PHE A 40 -6.75 21.69 17.60
CA PHE A 40 -6.22 21.61 16.24
C PHE A 40 -5.10 20.57 16.12
N GLY A 41 -4.18 20.51 17.09
CA GLY A 41 -3.07 19.55 17.10
C GLY A 41 -3.54 18.10 17.21
N ILE A 42 -4.46 17.82 18.14
CA ILE A 42 -5.03 16.48 18.32
C ILE A 42 -5.87 16.09 17.10
N PHE A 43 -6.68 16.99 16.54
CA PHE A 43 -7.44 16.68 15.32
C PHE A 43 -6.52 16.38 14.15
N ASN A 44 -5.46 17.18 13.96
CA ASN A 44 -4.49 16.95 12.89
C ASN A 44 -3.72 15.64 13.08
N LEU A 45 -3.35 15.29 14.32
CA LEU A 45 -2.69 14.03 14.64
C LEU A 45 -3.61 12.83 14.37
N ILE A 46 -4.85 12.88 14.87
CA ILE A 46 -5.85 11.82 14.67
C ILE A 46 -6.13 11.67 13.17
N ALA A 47 -6.31 12.77 12.43
CA ALA A 47 -6.53 12.75 10.99
C ALA A 47 -5.34 12.13 10.25
N ALA A 48 -4.10 12.49 10.58
CA ALA A 48 -2.91 11.89 10.00
C ALA A 48 -2.87 10.38 10.22
N ILE A 49 -3.13 9.91 11.44
CA ILE A 49 -3.21 8.48 11.79
C ILE A 49 -4.31 7.80 10.95
N PHE A 50 -5.51 8.38 10.84
CA PHE A 50 -6.58 7.78 10.05
C PHE A 50 -6.25 7.71 8.56
N VAL A 51 -5.61 8.75 8.02
CA VAL A 51 -5.17 8.78 6.61
C VAL A 51 -4.11 7.72 6.36
N GLU A 52 -3.09 7.63 7.23
CA GLU A 52 -2.05 6.60 7.15
C GLU A 52 -2.66 5.20 7.19
N ASN A 53 -3.54 4.91 8.16
CA ASN A 53 -4.22 3.62 8.25
C ASN A 53 -5.09 3.32 7.02
N THR A 54 -5.80 4.32 6.49
CA THR A 54 -6.65 4.13 5.30
C THR A 54 -5.78 3.88 4.06
N LEU A 55 -4.67 4.61 3.95
CA LEU A 55 -3.76 4.54 2.81
C LEU A 55 -2.99 3.22 2.80
N GLU A 56 -2.53 2.73 3.95
CA GLU A 56 -1.93 1.40 4.09
C GLU A 56 -2.88 0.29 3.67
N ASN A 57 -4.15 0.36 4.08
CA ASN A 57 -5.16 -0.61 3.67
C ASN A 57 -5.44 -0.57 2.16
N SER A 58 -5.45 0.64 1.56
CA SER A 58 -5.61 0.77 0.10
C SER A 58 -4.40 0.23 -0.67
N LYS A 59 -3.17 0.53 -0.21
CA LYS A 59 -1.93 0.05 -0.83
C LYS A 59 -1.78 -1.46 -0.73
N LEU A 60 -2.11 -2.06 0.42
CA LEU A 60 -2.08 -3.52 0.59
C LEU A 60 -3.01 -4.25 -0.39
N ASP A 61 -4.18 -3.68 -0.69
CA ASP A 61 -5.09 -4.26 -1.69
C ASP A 61 -4.54 -4.06 -3.12
N GLU A 62 -3.94 -2.91 -3.41
CA GLU A 62 -3.35 -2.62 -4.72
C GLU A 62 -2.12 -3.48 -5.01
N ASP A 63 -1.17 -3.59 -4.07
CA ASP A 63 0.03 -4.42 -4.17
C ASP A 63 -0.35 -5.91 -4.28
N ARG A 64 -1.31 -6.38 -3.46
CA ARG A 64 -1.81 -7.76 -3.56
C ARG A 64 -2.41 -8.02 -4.94
N ARG A 65 -3.21 -7.10 -5.47
CA ARG A 65 -3.81 -7.24 -6.81
C ARG A 65 -2.75 -7.22 -7.89
N GLN A 66 -1.72 -6.38 -7.79
CA GLN A 66 -0.62 -6.31 -8.75
C GLN A 66 0.19 -7.60 -8.75
N HIS A 67 0.50 -8.14 -7.56
CA HIS A 67 1.22 -9.41 -7.42
C HIS A 67 0.42 -10.61 -7.99
N LEU A 68 -0.90 -10.61 -7.79
CA LEU A 68 -1.80 -11.62 -8.39
C LEU A 68 -1.84 -11.49 -9.93
N ARG A 69 -1.82 -10.28 -10.48
CA ARG A 69 -1.79 -10.05 -11.93
C ARG A 69 -0.51 -10.63 -12.52
N SER A 70 0.65 -10.32 -11.97
CA SER A 70 1.95 -10.84 -12.45
C SER A 70 1.99 -12.37 -12.46
N HIS A 71 1.47 -13.00 -11.41
CA HIS A 71 1.38 -14.46 -11.35
C HIS A 71 0.44 -15.03 -12.43
N LYS A 72 -0.72 -14.39 -12.67
CA LYS A 72 -1.67 -14.80 -13.72
C LYS A 72 -1.08 -14.64 -15.13
N TYR A 73 -0.33 -13.58 -15.39
CA TYR A 73 0.34 -13.35 -16.69
C TYR A 73 1.30 -14.50 -17.03
N ASN A 74 2.19 -14.86 -16.11
CA ASN A 74 3.13 -15.97 -16.30
C ASN A 74 2.41 -17.31 -16.48
N LEU A 75 1.37 -17.57 -15.69
CA LEU A 75 0.60 -18.81 -15.79
C LEU A 75 -0.12 -18.94 -17.14
N CYS A 76 -0.69 -17.85 -17.64
CA CYS A 76 -1.31 -17.81 -18.97
C CYS A 76 -0.28 -18.03 -20.08
N ALA A 77 0.90 -17.40 -19.99
CA ALA A 77 1.98 -17.61 -20.96
C ALA A 77 2.41 -19.08 -21.02
N MET A 78 2.59 -19.73 -19.87
CA MET A 78 2.94 -21.16 -19.81
C MET A 78 1.85 -22.06 -20.40
N LYS A 79 0.57 -21.80 -20.07
CA LYS A 79 -0.56 -22.57 -20.62
C LYS A 79 -0.69 -22.37 -22.12
N LEU A 80 -0.53 -21.14 -22.60
CA LEU A 80 -0.60 -20.80 -24.01
C LEU A 80 0.53 -21.49 -24.79
N GLN A 81 1.76 -21.46 -24.27
CA GLN A 81 2.89 -22.14 -24.90
C GLN A 81 2.66 -23.65 -24.97
N LYS A 82 2.14 -24.27 -23.91
CA LYS A 82 1.80 -25.70 -23.90
C LYS A 82 0.75 -26.05 -24.95
N LEU A 83 -0.22 -25.16 -25.18
CA LEU A 83 -1.28 -25.34 -26.16
C LEU A 83 -0.76 -25.15 -27.60
N MET A 84 0.02 -24.10 -27.84
CA MET A 84 0.73 -23.84 -29.11
C MET A 84 1.61 -25.03 -29.51
N THR A 85 2.36 -25.57 -28.57
CA THR A 85 3.18 -26.77 -28.80
C THR A 85 2.33 -27.96 -29.21
N ARG A 86 1.19 -28.21 -28.55
CA ARG A 86 0.27 -29.28 -28.96
C ARG A 86 -0.30 -29.06 -30.36
N ILE A 87 -0.75 -27.83 -30.68
CA ILE A 87 -1.32 -27.51 -32.00
C ILE A 87 -0.27 -27.68 -33.10
N CYS A 88 0.94 -27.16 -32.90
CA CYS A 88 2.03 -27.24 -33.87
C CYS A 88 2.50 -28.69 -34.10
N TYR A 89 2.39 -29.55 -33.09
CA TYR A 89 2.65 -30.99 -33.25
C TYR A 89 1.45 -31.78 -33.78
N SER A 90 0.20 -31.29 -33.65
CA SER A 90 -1.00 -31.95 -34.20
C SER A 90 -1.31 -31.55 -35.63
N GLU A 91 -0.91 -30.37 -36.09
CA GLU A 91 -0.98 -29.92 -37.48
C GLU A 91 0.07 -30.59 -38.39
N LEU A 92 0.87 -31.52 -37.86
CA LEU A 92 1.89 -32.27 -38.61
C LEU A 92 1.39 -33.59 -39.22
N ASP A 93 0.07 -33.85 -39.28
CA ASP A 93 -0.43 -35.04 -39.97
C ASP A 93 -1.71 -34.82 -40.78
N THR A 94 -1.53 -34.44 -42.04
CA THR A 94 -2.45 -34.80 -43.14
C THR A 94 -1.67 -35.38 -44.33
N ASP A 95 -0.37 -35.69 -44.15
CA ASP A 95 0.51 -36.22 -45.20
C ASP A 95 1.48 -37.35 -44.73
N GLY A 96 1.30 -37.91 -43.53
CA GLY A 96 1.94 -39.19 -43.17
C GLY A 96 3.47 -39.21 -43.18
N ASN A 97 4.14 -38.12 -42.81
CA ASN A 97 5.60 -38.13 -42.63
C ASN A 97 6.06 -37.28 -41.44
N LEU A 98 6.49 -37.98 -40.38
CA LEU A 98 7.00 -37.39 -39.16
C LEU A 98 8.50 -37.06 -39.31
N LYS A 99 8.85 -35.78 -39.56
CA LYS A 99 10.18 -35.29 -39.20
C LYS A 99 10.13 -34.64 -37.82
N PRO A 100 10.86 -35.15 -36.82
CA PRO A 100 11.01 -34.43 -35.56
C PRO A 100 11.72 -33.11 -35.86
N LYS A 101 10.97 -32.00 -35.89
CA LYS A 101 11.58 -30.69 -35.83
C LYS A 101 12.19 -30.58 -34.43
N LYS A 102 13.51 -30.74 -34.36
CA LYS A 102 14.27 -30.68 -33.11
C LYS A 102 13.76 -29.48 -32.31
N PRO A 103 13.52 -29.63 -31.00
CA PRO A 103 13.26 -28.48 -30.15
C PRO A 103 14.37 -27.46 -30.41
N VAL A 104 13.97 -26.23 -30.72
CA VAL A 104 14.91 -25.10 -30.72
C VAL A 104 15.29 -24.92 -29.25
N ILE A 105 16.25 -25.71 -28.81
CA ILE A 105 17.01 -25.48 -27.61
C ILE A 105 17.85 -24.27 -27.99
N PRO A 106 17.63 -23.08 -27.37
CA PRO A 106 18.51 -21.96 -27.58
C PRO A 106 19.93 -22.43 -27.24
N PRO A 107 20.93 -22.15 -28.10
CA PRO A 107 22.29 -22.60 -27.88
C PRO A 107 22.74 -22.17 -26.49
N ALA A 108 23.38 -23.10 -25.77
CA ALA A 108 23.94 -22.92 -24.43
C ALA A 108 25.18 -22.01 -24.47
N GLY A 109 25.01 -20.79 -24.97
CA GLY A 109 26.08 -19.84 -25.21
C GLY A 109 25.54 -18.58 -25.91
N GLY A 110 25.22 -17.58 -25.09
CA GLY A 110 25.03 -16.20 -25.52
C GLY A 110 23.59 -15.78 -25.79
N ILE A 111 23.15 -14.72 -25.12
CA ILE A 111 22.01 -13.83 -25.45
C ILE A 111 20.68 -14.11 -24.72
N LEU A 112 20.52 -15.18 -23.93
CA LEU A 112 19.34 -15.31 -23.02
C LEU A 112 19.63 -14.94 -21.55
N THR A 113 20.85 -14.49 -21.26
CA THR A 113 21.17 -13.84 -19.98
C THR A 113 20.84 -12.34 -19.98
N SER A 114 20.70 -11.66 -21.13
CA SER A 114 20.41 -10.21 -21.11
C SER A 114 18.96 -9.88 -20.78
N PHE A 115 18.00 -10.74 -21.14
CA PHE A 115 16.59 -10.50 -20.82
C PHE A 115 16.18 -10.96 -19.41
N TYR A 116 17.00 -11.79 -18.74
CA TYR A 116 16.76 -12.18 -17.35
C TYR A 116 17.60 -11.35 -16.36
N ALA A 117 18.62 -10.63 -16.82
CA ALA A 117 19.48 -9.79 -15.97
C ALA A 117 18.94 -8.35 -15.76
N GLU A 118 18.03 -7.85 -16.59
CA GLU A 118 17.42 -6.52 -16.40
C GLU A 118 16.13 -6.50 -15.55
N GLY A 119 15.72 -7.65 -14.98
CA GLY A 119 14.59 -7.73 -14.05
C GLY A 119 14.97 -7.75 -12.57
N GLY A 120 16.26 -7.64 -12.25
CA GLY A 120 16.82 -7.90 -10.92
C GLY A 120 17.51 -6.68 -10.30
N GLN A 121 16.82 -5.55 -10.20
CA GLN A 121 17.20 -4.49 -9.27
C GLN A 121 15.96 -4.03 -8.50
N MET A 122 15.66 -4.77 -7.43
CA MET A 122 14.95 -4.22 -6.28
C MET A 122 16.01 -3.94 -5.21
N ASP A 123 16.47 -2.69 -5.21
CA ASP A 123 17.01 -2.04 -4.03
C ASP A 123 15.84 -1.75 -3.06
N LEU A 124 16.10 -2.05 -1.78
CA LEU A 124 15.31 -1.87 -0.56
C LEU A 124 14.21 -2.90 -0.23
#